data_AF-A0A846H5X6-F1
#
_entry.id   AF-A0A846H5X6-F1
#
_cell.length_a   1.000
_cell.length_b   1.000
_cell.length_c   1.000
_cell.angle_alpha   90.00
_cell.angle_beta   90.00
_cell.angle_gamma   90.00
#
_symmetry.space_group_name_H-M   'P 1'
#
loop_
_entity.id
_entity.type
_entity.pdbx_description
1 polymer ?
#
loop_
_entity_poly.entity_id
_entity_poly.type
_entity_poly.pdbx_seq_one_letter_code
_entity_poly.pdbx_strand_id
1 'polypeptide(L)'
;MRQKLFGQVLTGLTRLFSITVLISATVTALGNQPSYAEGTSFFCGKSKYQNKTVPATYARTQDGRQILMLRWISDDSFPPPWTAQQRCYKVSHRFQRSYDNGTLKYLTAGVIKKQSVVCAIANQSDTCTDSNLLFTLKPGTKPSAVLLKLLDRRGLAAGRVLNESGGDELTIDIDAYLQELGSEK
;
A
#
# COMPACT_ATOMS: atom_id res chain seq x y z
N MET A 1 83.75 -11.84 -46.38
CA MET A 1 82.86 -11.39 -47.48
C MET A 1 82.15 -10.14 -47.01
N ARG A 2 82.62 -8.93 -47.36
CA ARG A 2 82.19 -8.09 -48.50
C ARG A 2 80.69 -7.72 -48.49
N GLN A 3 80.44 -6.50 -48.00
CA GLN A 3 79.53 -5.45 -48.51
C GLN A 3 78.09 -5.82 -48.88
N LYS A 4 77.13 -5.08 -48.31
CA LYS A 4 76.60 -3.85 -48.96
C LYS A 4 75.77 -3.02 -47.97
N LEU A 5 76.20 -1.77 -47.79
CA LEU A 5 75.34 -0.67 -47.37
C LEU A 5 74.38 -0.36 -48.53
N PHE A 6 73.11 -0.15 -48.20
CA PHE A 6 72.18 0.63 -49.01
C PHE A 6 71.34 1.46 -48.04
N GLY A 7 71.53 2.78 -48.08
CA GLY A 7 70.67 3.73 -47.40
C GLY A 7 69.75 4.40 -48.40
N GLN A 8 68.49 4.67 -48.01
CA GLN A 8 67.63 5.71 -48.57
C GLN A 8 66.68 6.27 -47.50
N VAL A 9 67.08 7.45 -46.98
CA VAL A 9 66.34 8.70 -46.72
C VAL A 9 64.80 8.69 -46.50
N LEU A 10 64.43 9.13 -45.27
CA LEU A 10 63.42 10.13 -44.85
C LEU A 10 62.01 10.15 -45.52
N THR A 11 60.97 9.96 -44.71
CA THR A 11 59.79 10.88 -44.59
C THR A 11 58.78 10.36 -43.55
N GLY A 12 58.21 11.28 -42.77
CA GLY A 12 56.87 11.11 -42.18
C GLY A 12 56.78 10.94 -40.66
N LEU A 13 56.84 12.05 -39.92
CA LEU A 13 56.25 12.17 -38.58
C LEU A 13 54.77 11.76 -38.61
N THR A 14 54.38 10.71 -37.88
CA THR A 14 52.97 10.54 -37.45
C THR A 14 52.88 9.94 -36.05
N ARG A 15 52.74 10.87 -35.11
CA ARG A 15 51.94 10.84 -33.86
C ARG A 15 51.74 9.50 -33.13
N LEU A 16 52.30 9.48 -31.93
CA LEU A 16 51.91 8.64 -30.79
C LEU A 16 50.38 8.62 -30.63
N PHE A 17 49.76 7.47 -30.87
CA PHE A 17 48.42 7.18 -30.38
C PHE A 17 48.54 6.47 -29.04
N SER A 18 48.58 7.27 -27.98
CA SER A 18 48.35 6.82 -26.61
C SER A 18 46.98 6.15 -26.55
N ILE A 19 46.93 4.87 -26.22
CA ILE A 19 45.68 4.14 -25.96
C ILE A 19 45.21 4.57 -24.56
N THR A 20 44.43 5.64 -24.48
CA THR A 20 43.72 6.02 -23.26
C THR A 20 42.55 5.05 -23.09
N VAL A 21 42.71 4.07 -22.21
CA VAL A 21 41.61 3.20 -21.76
C VAL A 21 40.67 4.04 -20.89
N LEU A 22 39.55 4.49 -21.47
CA LEU A 22 38.44 5.08 -20.73
C LEU A 22 37.68 3.94 -20.04
N ILE A 23 37.92 3.76 -18.73
CA ILE A 23 37.10 2.89 -17.89
C ILE A 23 35.79 3.62 -17.63
N SER A 24 34.78 3.34 -18.45
CA SER A 24 33.39 3.77 -18.20
C SER A 24 32.88 3.01 -16.98
N ALA A 25 32.97 3.61 -15.80
CA ALA A 25 32.26 3.11 -14.62
C ALA A 25 30.76 3.30 -14.85
N THR A 26 30.09 2.25 -15.32
CA THR A 26 28.63 2.18 -15.33
C THR A 26 28.16 2.07 -13.89
N VAL A 27 27.80 3.20 -13.29
CA VAL A 27 27.15 3.24 -11.98
C VAL A 27 25.76 2.61 -12.20
N THR A 28 25.63 1.30 -11.93
CA THR A 28 24.32 0.70 -11.77
C THR A 28 23.69 1.38 -10.57
N ALA A 29 22.77 2.30 -10.82
CA ALA A 29 21.90 2.80 -9.78
C ALA A 29 21.24 1.57 -9.15
N LEU A 30 21.63 1.27 -7.90
CA LEU A 30 20.81 0.48 -7.00
C LEU A 30 19.55 1.31 -6.80
N GLY A 31 18.59 1.15 -7.71
CA GLY A 31 17.24 1.56 -7.45
C GLY A 31 16.85 0.82 -6.18
N ASN A 32 16.69 1.55 -5.08
CA ASN A 32 15.88 1.10 -3.96
C ASN A 32 14.47 0.83 -4.52
N GLN A 33 14.27 -0.33 -5.15
CA GLN A 33 12.93 -0.88 -5.19
C GLN A 33 12.57 -1.11 -3.73
N PRO A 34 11.48 -0.51 -3.22
CA PRO A 34 10.99 -0.90 -1.91
C PRO A 34 10.74 -2.40 -1.99
N SER A 35 11.56 -3.18 -1.27
CA SER A 35 11.25 -4.58 -1.06
C SER A 35 9.96 -4.57 -0.26
N TYR A 36 8.84 -4.92 -0.88
CA TYR A 36 7.72 -5.49 -0.15
C TYR A 36 8.22 -6.85 0.37
N ALA A 37 9.07 -6.79 1.41
CA ALA A 37 9.49 -7.93 2.21
C ALA A 37 8.23 -8.53 2.81
N GLU A 38 8.05 -9.85 2.72
CA GLU A 38 6.97 -10.66 3.32
C GLU A 38 6.06 -9.89 4.30
N GLY A 39 5.18 -9.07 3.73
CA GLY A 39 4.59 -7.91 4.41
C GLY A 39 3.19 -8.21 4.89
N THR A 40 2.58 -7.26 5.61
CA THR A 40 1.23 -7.39 6.14
C THR A 40 0.27 -8.00 5.11
N SER A 41 -0.51 -9.00 5.51
CA SER A 41 -1.51 -9.62 4.64
C SER A 41 -2.93 -9.36 5.13
N PHE A 42 -3.87 -9.20 4.20
CA PHE A 42 -5.27 -8.98 4.49
C PHE A 42 -6.11 -10.16 4.02
N PHE A 43 -6.92 -10.70 4.93
CA PHE A 43 -7.67 -11.92 4.65
C PHE A 43 -9.04 -11.92 5.34
N CYS A 44 -9.94 -12.75 4.81
CA CYS A 44 -11.23 -13.01 5.41
C CYS A 44 -11.09 -14.16 6.42
N GLY A 45 -11.47 -13.90 7.67
CA GLY A 45 -11.54 -14.86 8.76
C GLY A 45 -12.91 -14.86 9.43
N LYS A 46 -12.94 -15.36 10.67
CA LYS A 46 -14.14 -15.44 11.49
C LYS A 46 -13.88 -14.73 12.82
N SER A 47 -14.86 -13.96 13.30
CA SER A 47 -14.81 -13.26 14.58
C SER A 47 -16.07 -13.57 15.39
N LYS A 48 -15.99 -13.48 16.72
CA LYS A 48 -17.17 -13.53 17.59
C LYS A 48 -17.82 -12.15 17.69
N TYR A 49 -19.13 -12.10 17.55
CA TYR A 49 -19.96 -10.92 17.76
C TYR A 49 -21.28 -11.35 18.40
N GLN A 50 -21.59 -10.83 19.59
CA GLN A 50 -22.83 -11.16 20.34
C GLN A 50 -23.13 -12.67 20.37
N ASN A 51 -22.14 -13.48 20.78
CA ASN A 51 -22.19 -14.95 20.83
C ASN A 51 -22.37 -15.68 19.48
N LYS A 52 -22.42 -14.96 18.35
CA LYS A 52 -22.43 -15.53 17.00
C LYS A 52 -21.05 -15.45 16.36
N THR A 53 -20.75 -16.40 15.47
CA THR A 53 -19.56 -16.33 14.61
C THR A 53 -19.93 -15.61 13.33
N VAL A 54 -19.24 -14.51 13.02
CA VAL A 54 -19.46 -13.70 11.82
C VAL A 54 -18.20 -13.63 10.96
N PRO A 55 -18.31 -13.47 9.62
CA PRO A 55 -17.17 -13.20 8.77
C PRO A 55 -16.51 -11.88 9.16
N ALA A 56 -15.18 -11.81 9.05
CA ALA A 56 -14.43 -10.63 9.43
C ALA A 56 -13.18 -10.44 8.57
N THR A 57 -12.86 -9.20 8.20
CA THR A 57 -11.59 -8.87 7.55
C THR A 57 -10.53 -8.66 8.63
N TYR A 58 -9.37 -9.27 8.45
CA TYR A 58 -8.22 -9.16 9.32
C TYR A 58 -7.00 -8.68 8.55
N ALA A 59 -6.12 -7.96 9.24
CA ALA A 59 -4.74 -7.77 8.84
C ALA A 59 -3.85 -8.71 9.66
N ARG A 60 -2.95 -9.44 9.01
CA ARG A 60 -1.86 -10.17 9.65
C ARG A 60 -0.58 -9.38 9.45
N THR A 61 -0.03 -8.84 10.52
CA THR A 61 1.23 -8.09 10.50
C THR A 61 2.43 -9.01 10.31
N GLN A 62 3.59 -8.43 10.00
CA GLN A 62 4.83 -9.17 9.75
C GLN A 62 5.25 -10.07 10.92
N ASP A 63 4.98 -9.64 12.17
CA ASP A 63 5.20 -10.42 13.39
C ASP A 63 4.14 -11.52 13.64
N GLY A 64 3.21 -11.72 12.70
CA GLY A 64 2.21 -12.78 12.72
C GLY A 64 0.93 -12.47 13.49
N ARG A 65 0.83 -11.30 14.17
CA ARG A 65 -0.39 -10.92 14.89
C ARG A 65 -1.56 -10.70 13.94
N GLN A 66 -2.76 -11.01 14.40
CA GLN A 66 -4.00 -10.83 13.63
C GLN A 66 -4.82 -9.69 14.22
N ILE A 67 -4.90 -8.59 13.48
CA ILE A 67 -5.65 -7.39 13.85
C ILE A 67 -7.00 -7.44 13.15
N LEU A 68 -8.07 -7.39 13.93
CA LEU A 68 -9.43 -7.32 13.41
C LEU A 68 -9.67 -5.94 12.79
N MET A 69 -9.98 -5.91 11.49
CA MET A 69 -10.30 -4.67 10.76
C MET A 69 -11.82 -4.43 10.73
N LEU A 70 -12.58 -5.43 10.27
CA LEU A 70 -14.02 -5.30 10.00
C LEU A 70 -14.77 -6.56 10.42
N ARG A 71 -15.97 -6.41 10.99
CA ARG A 71 -16.94 -7.50 11.15
C ARG A 71 -18.12 -7.32 10.19
N TRP A 72 -18.54 -8.40 9.54
CA TRP A 72 -19.66 -8.44 8.61
C TRP A 72 -20.89 -9.06 9.29
N ILE A 73 -21.73 -8.23 9.92
CA ILE A 73 -22.73 -8.67 10.93
C ILE A 73 -24.15 -8.89 10.36
N SER A 74 -24.54 -8.28 9.24
CA SER A 74 -25.92 -8.33 8.72
C SER A 74 -25.94 -8.47 7.20
N ASP A 75 -26.69 -9.44 6.68
CA ASP A 75 -26.97 -9.60 5.24
C ASP A 75 -28.04 -8.61 4.73
N ASP A 76 -29.00 -8.24 5.58
CA ASP A 76 -30.14 -7.36 5.24
C ASP A 76 -29.75 -5.91 4.94
N SER A 77 -28.51 -5.52 5.26
CA SER A 77 -27.97 -4.19 5.00
C SER A 77 -27.28 -4.09 3.64
N PHE A 78 -27.23 -5.20 2.90
CA PHE A 78 -26.52 -5.31 1.63
C PHE A 78 -27.51 -5.64 0.52
N PRO A 79 -27.56 -4.86 -0.58
CA PRO A 79 -28.42 -5.21 -1.70
C PRO A 79 -28.01 -6.59 -2.23
N PRO A 80 -28.98 -7.49 -2.52
CA PRO A 80 -28.73 -8.73 -3.22
C PRO A 80 -27.86 -8.52 -4.47
N PRO A 81 -26.97 -9.45 -4.83
CA PRO A 81 -26.83 -10.82 -4.30
C PRO A 81 -25.76 -10.97 -3.20
N TRP A 82 -25.27 -9.88 -2.59
CA TRP A 82 -24.05 -9.91 -1.77
C TRP A 82 -24.27 -10.37 -0.33
N THR A 83 -23.82 -11.57 0.00
CA THR A 83 -23.74 -12.06 1.40
C THR A 83 -22.57 -11.43 2.16
N ALA A 84 -22.65 -11.43 3.49
CA ALA A 84 -21.59 -11.02 4.42
C ALA A 84 -20.28 -11.76 4.15
N GLN A 85 -20.35 -13.06 3.84
CA GLN A 85 -19.18 -13.88 3.53
C GLN A 85 -18.52 -13.44 2.21
N GLN A 86 -19.31 -13.21 1.15
CA GLN A 86 -18.78 -12.75 -0.14
C GLN A 86 -18.15 -11.36 -0.02
N ARG A 87 -18.77 -10.46 0.76
CA ARG A 87 -18.20 -9.13 1.03
C ARG A 87 -16.89 -9.23 1.78
N CYS A 88 -16.82 -10.08 2.80
CA CYS A 88 -15.58 -10.35 3.52
C CYS A 88 -14.45 -10.75 2.57
N TYR A 89 -14.69 -11.69 1.66
CA TYR A 89 -13.68 -12.08 0.67
C TYR A 89 -13.31 -10.95 -0.28
N LYS A 90 -14.29 -10.28 -0.89
CA LYS A 90 -14.03 -9.21 -1.87
C LYS A 90 -13.31 -8.02 -1.27
N VAL A 91 -13.71 -7.61 -0.08
CA VAL A 91 -13.12 -6.46 0.60
C VAL A 91 -11.73 -6.80 1.10
N SER A 92 -11.53 -7.96 1.72
CA SER A 92 -10.17 -8.40 2.13
C SER A 92 -9.23 -8.50 0.93
N HIS A 93 -9.70 -8.98 -0.21
CA HIS A 93 -8.92 -9.01 -1.45
C HIS A 93 -8.57 -7.60 -1.97
N ARG A 94 -9.48 -6.62 -1.86
CA ARG A 94 -9.19 -5.22 -2.22
C ARG A 94 -8.16 -4.62 -1.29
N PHE A 95 -8.25 -4.86 0.01
CA PHE A 95 -7.23 -4.48 0.97
C PHE A 95 -5.87 -5.06 0.60
N GLN A 96 -5.79 -6.38 0.36
CA GLN A 96 -4.55 -7.04 -0.03
C GLN A 96 -3.99 -6.45 -1.33
N ARG A 97 -4.82 -6.32 -2.38
CA ARG A 97 -4.41 -5.74 -3.66
C ARG A 97 -3.88 -4.32 -3.52
N SER A 98 -4.55 -3.48 -2.74
CA SER A 98 -4.10 -2.10 -2.51
C SER A 98 -2.80 -2.06 -1.71
N TYR A 99 -2.62 -2.97 -0.75
CA TYR A 99 -1.37 -3.12 -0.01
C TYR A 99 -0.21 -3.57 -0.91
N ASP A 100 -0.42 -4.63 -1.69
CA ASP A 100 0.57 -5.18 -2.63
C ASP A 100 1.01 -4.15 -3.68
N ASN A 101 0.08 -3.29 -4.09
CA ASN A 101 0.33 -2.21 -5.06
C ASN A 101 0.91 -0.94 -4.42
N GLY A 102 1.08 -0.91 -3.09
CA GLY A 102 1.53 0.27 -2.33
C GLY A 102 0.60 1.47 -2.37
N THR A 103 -0.69 1.25 -2.65
CA THR A 103 -1.73 2.27 -2.66
C THR A 103 -2.57 2.30 -1.37
N LEU A 104 -2.34 1.38 -0.44
CA LEU A 104 -2.91 1.39 0.91
C LEU A 104 -1.90 1.95 1.92
N LYS A 105 -1.68 3.26 1.89
CA LYS A 105 -0.92 3.96 2.96
C LYS A 105 -1.88 4.57 3.97
N TYR A 106 -2.99 5.09 3.49
CA TYR A 106 -4.06 5.62 4.31
C TYR A 106 -5.42 5.02 3.96
N LEU A 107 -6.30 4.96 4.96
CA LEU A 107 -7.73 4.82 4.75
C LEU A 107 -8.38 6.18 4.83
N THR A 108 -9.25 6.46 3.87
CA THR A 108 -10.11 7.65 3.90
C THR A 108 -11.56 7.26 3.67
N ALA A 109 -12.46 8.18 4.00
CA ALA A 109 -13.87 8.06 3.71
C ALA A 109 -14.31 9.15 2.73
N GLY A 110 -15.22 8.83 1.83
CA GLY A 110 -15.67 9.77 0.80
C GLY A 110 -17.04 9.40 0.23
N VAL A 111 -17.39 10.02 -0.91
CA VAL A 111 -18.66 9.78 -1.60
C VAL A 111 -18.41 9.48 -3.07
N ILE A 112 -18.88 8.33 -3.54
CA ILE A 112 -18.88 7.95 -4.95
C ILE A 112 -20.33 7.70 -5.36
N LYS A 113 -20.81 8.34 -6.43
CA LYS A 113 -22.18 8.13 -6.98
C LYS A 113 -23.28 8.22 -5.90
N LYS A 114 -23.18 9.24 -5.02
CA LYS A 114 -24.09 9.48 -3.87
C LYS A 114 -24.08 8.40 -2.78
N GLN A 115 -23.09 7.50 -2.80
CA GLN A 115 -22.91 6.49 -1.77
C GLN A 115 -21.66 6.79 -0.96
N SER A 116 -21.79 6.74 0.37
CA SER A 116 -20.66 6.84 1.29
C SER A 116 -19.77 5.60 1.16
N VAL A 117 -18.46 5.80 1.08
CA VAL A 117 -17.48 4.75 0.79
C VAL A 117 -16.24 4.88 1.67
N VAL A 118 -15.48 3.80 1.77
CA VAL A 118 -14.13 3.77 2.34
C VAL A 118 -13.15 3.34 1.26
N CYS A 119 -12.02 4.04 1.18
CA CYS A 119 -11.02 3.89 0.11
C CYS A 119 -9.61 3.76 0.67
N ALA A 120 -8.73 3.12 -0.10
CA ALA A 120 -7.30 3.09 0.13
C ALA A 120 -6.65 4.24 -0.65
N ILE A 121 -5.79 5.04 -0.03
CA ILE A 121 -5.07 6.11 -0.72
C ILE A 121 -3.58 6.08 -0.41
N ALA A 122 -2.77 6.56 -1.35
CA ALA A 122 -1.33 6.64 -1.21
C ALA A 122 -0.89 7.97 -0.59
N ASN A 123 -1.61 9.06 -0.88
CA ASN A 123 -1.32 10.39 -0.36
C ASN A 123 -2.57 10.95 0.33
N GLN A 124 -2.39 11.75 1.38
CA GLN A 124 -3.50 12.33 2.14
C GLN A 124 -4.38 13.28 1.32
N SER A 125 -3.87 13.82 0.20
CA SER A 125 -4.62 14.67 -0.73
C SER A 125 -5.45 13.88 -1.75
N ASP A 126 -5.30 12.56 -1.82
CA ASP A 126 -6.02 11.73 -2.78
C ASP A 126 -7.48 11.52 -2.32
N THR A 127 -8.39 11.45 -3.29
CA THR A 127 -9.82 11.28 -3.01
C THR A 127 -10.32 9.87 -3.37
N CYS A 128 -11.51 9.53 -2.87
CA CYS A 128 -12.20 8.29 -3.23
C CYS A 128 -12.61 8.26 -4.70
N THR A 129 -12.21 7.20 -5.40
CA THR A 129 -12.56 6.90 -6.79
C THR A 129 -12.95 5.43 -6.93
N ASP A 130 -13.52 5.04 -8.07
CA ASP A 130 -13.88 3.64 -8.30
C ASP A 130 -12.65 2.69 -8.27
N SER A 131 -11.44 3.19 -8.57
CA SER A 131 -10.21 2.39 -8.62
C SER A 131 -9.61 2.10 -7.24
N ASN A 132 -9.88 2.95 -6.26
CA ASN A 132 -9.31 2.86 -4.91
C ASN A 132 -10.37 2.55 -3.83
N LEU A 133 -11.60 2.28 -4.26
CA LEU A 133 -12.71 1.85 -3.43
C LEU A 133 -12.45 0.49 -2.77
N LEU A 134 -12.47 0.46 -1.44
CA LEU A 134 -12.43 -0.80 -0.67
C LEU A 134 -13.85 -1.34 -0.50
N PHE A 135 -14.77 -0.54 0.04
CA PHE A 135 -16.16 -0.94 0.22
C PHE A 135 -17.11 0.25 0.38
N THR A 136 -18.37 0.00 0.03
CA THR A 136 -19.47 0.95 0.18
C THR A 136 -20.16 0.75 1.52
N LEU A 137 -20.52 1.85 2.16
CA LEU A 137 -21.24 1.89 3.42
C LEU A 137 -22.75 1.73 3.20
N LYS A 138 -23.46 1.38 4.28
CA LYS A 138 -24.92 1.36 4.24
C LYS A 138 -25.45 2.78 3.97
N PRO A 139 -26.46 2.95 3.08
CA PRO A 139 -27.11 4.22 2.87
C PRO A 139 -27.52 4.89 4.19
N GLY A 140 -27.32 6.21 4.31
CA GLY A 140 -27.62 6.97 5.52
C GLY A 140 -26.57 6.85 6.65
N THR A 141 -25.46 6.13 6.43
CA THR A 141 -24.37 6.09 7.40
C THR A 141 -23.33 7.16 7.09
N LYS A 142 -22.92 7.94 8.09
CA LYS A 142 -21.84 8.93 7.94
C LYS A 142 -20.51 8.21 7.69
N PRO A 143 -19.75 8.59 6.64
CA PRO A 143 -18.49 7.93 6.27
C PRO A 143 -17.46 7.91 7.41
N SER A 144 -17.23 9.05 8.04
CA SER A 144 -16.34 9.24 9.19
C SER A 144 -16.71 8.32 10.36
N ALA A 145 -18.01 8.16 10.65
CA ALA A 145 -18.49 7.32 11.74
C ALA A 145 -18.24 5.81 11.54
N VAL A 146 -18.23 5.32 10.29
CA VAL A 146 -17.85 3.92 10.04
C VAL A 146 -16.36 3.75 10.16
N LEU A 147 -15.60 4.70 9.61
CA LEU A 147 -14.15 4.67 9.68
C LEU A 147 -13.66 4.72 11.14
N LEU A 148 -14.29 5.50 12.01
CA LEU A 148 -14.08 5.45 13.48
C LEU A 148 -14.48 4.10 14.11
N LYS A 149 -15.46 3.37 13.56
CA LYS A 149 -15.83 2.03 14.03
C LYS A 149 -14.91 0.92 13.51
N LEU A 150 -14.18 1.16 12.41
CA LEU A 150 -13.13 0.26 11.93
C LEU A 150 -11.94 0.23 12.87
N LEU A 151 -11.71 1.34 13.56
CA LEU A 151 -10.59 1.49 14.44
C LEU A 151 -10.96 1.16 15.88
N ASP A 152 -10.11 0.38 16.54
CA ASP A 152 -10.14 0.26 17.98
C ASP A 152 -9.89 1.64 18.62
N ARG A 153 -10.57 1.93 19.75
CA ARG A 153 -10.47 3.22 20.44
C ARG A 153 -9.04 3.57 20.86
N ARG A 154 -8.16 2.58 21.04
CA ARG A 154 -6.73 2.78 21.37
C ARG A 154 -5.89 3.09 20.13
N GLY A 155 -6.18 2.46 19.00
CA GLY A 155 -5.59 2.83 17.70
C GLY A 155 -5.95 4.25 17.27
N LEU A 156 -7.16 4.72 17.60
CA LEU A 156 -7.59 6.11 17.41
C LEU A 156 -6.88 7.12 18.34
N ALA A 157 -6.43 6.69 19.51
CA ALA A 157 -5.71 7.56 20.44
C ALA A 157 -4.25 7.78 20.02
N ALA A 158 -3.65 6.81 19.31
CA ALA A 158 -2.28 6.89 18.82
C ALA A 158 -2.19 7.50 17.41
N GLY A 159 -3.13 7.17 16.52
CA GLY A 159 -3.27 7.82 15.22
C GLY A 159 -4.02 9.13 15.35
N ARG A 160 -3.30 10.23 15.61
CA ARG A 160 -3.86 11.59 15.52
C ARG A 160 -4.74 11.68 14.27
N VAL A 161 -6.01 12.02 14.45
CA VAL A 161 -6.90 12.43 13.37
C VAL A 161 -6.24 13.67 12.74
N LEU A 162 -5.41 13.45 11.72
CA LEU A 162 -4.71 14.52 11.03
C LEU A 162 -5.63 15.05 9.93
N ASN A 163 -6.60 15.87 10.34
CA ASN A 163 -7.10 17.05 9.61
C ASN A 163 -8.31 17.64 10.36
N GLU A 164 -8.08 18.59 11.27
CA GLU A 164 -9.12 19.45 11.86
C GLU A 164 -9.22 20.79 11.10
N SER A 165 -9.01 20.80 9.78
CA SER A 165 -9.42 21.94 8.95
C SER A 165 -10.85 21.75 8.45
N GLY A 166 -11.81 21.80 9.38
CA GLY A 166 -13.22 22.14 9.10
C GLY A 166 -14.00 21.30 8.08
N GLY A 167 -13.57 20.06 7.77
CA GLY A 167 -14.24 19.16 6.83
C GLY A 167 -14.35 17.73 7.38
N ASP A 168 -15.41 17.00 6.99
CA ASP A 168 -15.76 15.63 7.43
C ASP A 168 -14.78 14.55 6.88
N GLU A 169 -13.52 14.90 6.63
CA GLU A 169 -12.50 14.09 5.95
C GLU A 169 -11.55 13.46 6.98
N LEU A 170 -11.89 12.25 7.40
CA LEU A 170 -11.07 11.42 8.30
C LEU A 170 -10.12 10.55 7.48
N THR A 171 -8.81 10.71 7.72
CA THR A 171 -7.75 9.89 7.11
C THR A 171 -6.96 9.16 8.19
N ILE A 172 -6.65 7.88 7.96
CA ILE A 172 -5.97 7.00 8.93
C ILE A 172 -4.75 6.39 8.28
N ASP A 173 -3.58 6.58 8.91
CA ASP A 173 -2.35 5.88 8.54
C ASP A 173 -2.44 4.40 8.93
N ILE A 174 -2.29 3.52 7.94
CA ILE A 174 -2.46 2.08 8.12
C ILE A 174 -1.32 1.47 8.92
N ASP A 175 -0.08 1.87 8.68
CA ASP A 175 1.06 1.27 9.36
C ASP A 175 1.07 1.69 10.84
N ALA A 176 0.81 2.96 11.12
CA ALA A 176 0.66 3.45 12.50
C ALA A 176 -0.48 2.72 13.24
N TYR A 177 -1.64 2.54 12.58
CA TYR A 177 -2.76 1.80 13.18
C TYR A 177 -2.41 0.35 13.51
N LEU A 178 -1.73 -0.36 12.60
CA LEU A 178 -1.37 -1.76 12.78
C LEU A 178 -0.25 -1.97 13.81
N GLN A 179 0.68 -1.02 13.93
CA GLN A 179 1.74 -1.05 14.93
C GLN A 179 1.19 -0.85 16.35
N GLU A 180 0.26 0.07 16.54
CA GLU A 180 -0.23 0.41 17.88
C GLU A 180 -1.14 -0.66 18.49
N LEU A 181 -1.92 -1.35 17.65
CA LEU A 181 -2.61 -2.58 18.07
C LEU A 181 -1.68 -3.79 18.24
N GLY A 182 -0.38 -3.58 18.08
CA GLY A 182 0.66 -4.58 18.23
C GLY A 182 1.55 -4.50 19.42
N SER A 183 1.62 -3.32 20.02
CA SER A 183 2.43 -3.08 21.22
C SER A 183 1.76 -3.59 22.50
N GLU A 184 0.54 -4.13 22.43
CA GLU A 184 -0.12 -4.81 23.56
C GLU A 184 0.45 -6.23 23.77
N LYS A 185 1.38 -6.34 24.72
CA LYS A 185 1.57 -7.56 25.53
C LYS A 185 0.73 -7.46 26.80
#